data_AF-A0A6A3LHU8-F1
#
_entry.id   AF-A0A6A3LHU8-F1
#
_cell.length_a   1.000
_cell.length_b   1.000
_cell.length_c   1.000
_cell.angle_alpha   90.00
_cell.angle_beta   90.00
_cell.angle_gamma   90.00
#
_symmetry.space_group_name_H-M   'P 1'
#
loop_
_entity.id
_entity.type
_entity.pdbx_description
1 polymer ?
#
loop_
_entity_poly.entity_id
_entity_poly.type
_entity_poly.pdbx_seq_one_letter_code
_entity_poly.pdbx_strand_id
1 'polypeptide(L)'
;MDGDLVYARFFADFGPLHLARTVRFCHNLESRLNLAPAGRKRLVLYCSDHPHKRANALTLLAIFLVVVGGLSPELAVTRVLKGGELPPPFGFRDASCGVCTFFITLLDCARAVHKAISTSLWSYQTFSIDEYNHLDCLDNGDINWIVPGKLIAFSGPQRERIVLDAESGATTLLARDYAALFRSLGVTCVIRFNEATTYDRKAFTHAGLRHIDLPFPDGSNPSDDILFKFIRVRQQSF
;
A
#
# COMPACT_ATOMS: atom_id res chain seq x y z
N MET A 1 9.18 15.18 9.80
CA MET A 1 8.76 13.76 9.67
C MET A 1 7.57 13.46 10.56
N ASP A 2 7.70 13.53 11.88
CA ASP A 2 6.69 12.99 12.81
C ASP A 2 5.29 13.59 12.68
N GLY A 3 5.20 14.88 12.30
CA GLY A 3 3.95 15.57 12.02
C GLY A 3 3.51 15.57 10.54
N ASP A 4 4.42 15.30 9.60
CA ASP A 4 4.14 15.40 8.15
C ASP A 4 3.78 14.05 7.52
N LEU A 5 4.39 12.99 8.04
CA LEU A 5 4.33 11.62 7.53
C LEU A 5 3.75 10.72 8.62
N VAL A 6 2.44 10.85 8.80
CA VAL A 6 1.66 10.11 9.79
C VAL A 6 1.09 8.85 9.16
N TYR A 7 1.23 7.74 9.87
CA TYR A 7 0.58 6.48 9.55
C TYR A 7 -0.82 6.45 10.15
N ALA A 8 -1.83 6.21 9.33
CA ALA A 8 -3.19 5.94 9.78
C ALA A 8 -3.30 4.47 10.17
N ARG A 9 -3.39 4.19 11.48
CA ARG A 9 -3.43 2.82 12.01
C ARG A 9 -4.85 2.28 12.03
N PHE A 10 -5.00 0.97 11.79
CA PHE A 10 -6.28 0.28 12.00
C PHE A 10 -6.43 -0.19 13.45
N PHE A 11 -5.37 -0.77 14.03
CA PHE A 11 -5.32 -1.22 15.41
C PHE A 11 -3.95 -0.90 16.03
N ALA A 12 -3.09 -1.90 16.17
CA ALA A 12 -1.75 -1.78 16.76
C ALA A 12 -0.63 -1.67 15.71
N ASP A 13 -0.97 -1.83 14.43
CA ASP A 13 -0.12 -1.51 13.28
C ASP A 13 0.35 -0.05 13.33
N PHE A 14 1.56 0.18 12.84
CA PHE A 14 2.20 1.50 12.93
C PHE A 14 3.00 1.88 11.68
N GLY A 15 3.00 1.02 10.65
CA GLY A 15 3.79 1.15 9.44
C GLY A 15 3.93 -0.19 8.72
N PRO A 16 4.75 -0.26 7.65
CA PRO A 16 5.48 0.87 7.07
C PRO A 16 4.53 1.88 6.40
N LEU A 17 5.02 3.09 6.10
CA LEU A 17 4.23 4.08 5.38
C LEU A 17 3.92 3.62 3.95
N HIS A 18 2.72 3.93 3.48
CA HIS A 18 2.27 3.63 2.12
C HIS A 18 3.03 4.41 1.03
N LEU A 19 2.82 4.03 -0.24
CA LEU A 19 3.63 4.52 -1.37
C LEU A 19 3.61 6.04 -1.52
N ALA A 20 2.44 6.69 -1.45
CA ALA A 20 2.36 8.15 -1.59
C ALA A 20 3.19 8.90 -0.55
N ARG A 21 3.22 8.43 0.71
CA ARG A 21 4.06 9.04 1.77
C ARG A 21 5.54 8.76 1.54
N THR A 22 5.86 7.56 1.09
CA THR A 22 7.24 7.15 0.78
C THR A 22 7.83 7.94 -0.38
N VAL A 23 7.08 8.10 -1.48
CA VAL A 23 7.51 8.88 -2.64
C VAL A 23 7.62 10.36 -2.30
N ARG A 24 6.65 10.91 -1.53
CA ARG A 24 6.71 12.29 -1.03
C ARG A 24 7.95 12.53 -0.19
N PHE A 25 8.29 11.59 0.69
CA PHE A 25 9.54 11.65 1.47
C PHE A 25 10.76 11.69 0.55
N CYS A 26 10.83 10.79 -0.43
CA CYS A 26 11.97 10.70 -1.34
C CYS A 26 12.15 11.99 -2.16
N HIS A 27 11.07 12.52 -2.76
CA HIS A 27 11.14 13.79 -3.49
C HIS A 27 11.56 14.96 -2.62
N ASN A 28 11.06 15.04 -1.38
CA ASN A 28 11.43 16.11 -0.46
C ASN A 28 12.91 16.04 -0.09
N LEU A 29 13.41 14.83 0.20
CA LEU A 29 14.81 14.60 0.56
C LEU A 29 15.74 14.89 -0.62
N GLU A 30 15.43 14.37 -1.80
CA GLU A 30 16.16 14.64 -3.05
C GLU A 30 16.23 16.14 -3.36
N SER A 31 15.09 16.84 -3.29
CA SER A 31 15.02 18.29 -3.52
C SER A 31 15.92 19.07 -2.55
N ARG A 32 15.93 18.70 -1.26
CA ARG A 32 16.79 19.35 -0.26
C ARG A 32 18.27 19.06 -0.49
N LEU A 33 18.62 17.87 -0.95
CA LEU A 33 19.99 17.51 -1.30
C LEU A 33 20.48 18.31 -2.52
N ASN A 34 19.63 18.48 -3.54
CA ASN A 34 19.95 19.24 -4.75
C ASN A 34 20.06 20.76 -4.50
N LEU A 35 19.28 21.31 -3.56
CA LEU A 35 19.34 22.73 -3.19
C LEU A 35 20.53 23.06 -2.26
N ALA A 36 21.14 22.07 -1.62
CA ALA A 36 22.25 22.30 -0.71
C ALA A 36 23.53 22.62 -1.51
N PRO A 37 24.18 23.78 -1.28
CA PRO A 37 25.46 24.09 -1.93
C PRO A 37 26.48 23.01 -1.61
N ALA A 38 27.10 22.45 -2.65
CA ALA A 38 28.07 21.36 -2.52
C ALA A 38 29.10 21.66 -1.42
N GLY A 39 29.18 20.77 -0.41
CA GLY A 39 30.22 20.79 0.60
C GLY A 39 30.04 21.72 1.80
N ARG A 40 28.95 22.49 1.94
CA ARG A 40 28.78 23.44 3.07
C ARG A 40 27.71 23.10 4.10
N LYS A 41 26.76 22.20 3.80
CA LYS A 41 25.66 21.87 4.73
C LYS A 41 25.46 20.37 4.83
N ARG A 42 25.21 19.88 6.05
CA ARG A 42 24.81 18.49 6.32
C ARG A 42 23.30 18.45 6.50
N LEU A 43 22.64 17.55 5.80
CA LEU A 43 21.22 17.29 6.01
C LEU A 43 21.08 16.20 7.08
N VAL A 44 20.28 16.48 8.11
CA VAL A 44 20.05 15.56 9.22
C VAL A 44 18.58 15.18 9.23
N LEU A 45 18.31 13.89 9.03
CA LEU A 45 16.99 13.32 9.26
C LEU A 45 16.83 13.02 10.76
N TYR A 46 15.73 13.49 11.34
CA TYR A 46 15.41 13.23 12.74
C TYR A 46 13.93 12.83 12.89
N CYS A 47 13.64 12.12 13.98
CA CYS A 47 12.31 11.78 14.46
C CYS A 47 12.31 11.83 16.00
N SER A 48 11.15 11.71 16.64
CA SER A 48 11.07 11.49 18.08
C SER A 48 11.69 10.15 18.50
N ASP A 49 11.95 9.98 19.79
CA ASP A 49 12.48 8.73 20.35
C ASP A 49 11.45 7.59 20.41
N HIS A 50 10.25 7.77 19.86
CA HIS A 50 9.25 6.71 19.84
C HIS A 50 9.69 5.55 18.92
N PRO A 51 9.75 4.29 19.39
CA PRO A 51 10.26 3.15 18.61
C PRO A 51 9.61 2.99 17.23
N HIS A 52 8.28 3.13 17.14
CA HIS A 52 7.54 3.06 15.87
C HIS A 52 7.90 4.19 14.88
N LYS A 53 8.16 5.40 15.36
CA LYS A 53 8.56 6.54 14.52
C LYS A 53 9.98 6.33 14.00
N ARG A 54 10.88 5.84 14.85
CA ARG A 54 12.23 5.41 14.46
C ARG A 54 12.21 4.30 13.40
N ALA A 55 11.36 3.29 13.57
CA ALA A 55 11.20 2.21 12.59
C ALA A 55 10.78 2.73 11.20
N ASN A 56 9.77 3.60 11.15
CA ASN A 56 9.35 4.23 9.90
C ASN A 56 10.45 5.12 9.31
N ALA A 57 11.16 5.91 10.12
CA ALA A 57 12.25 6.78 9.69
C ALA A 57 13.39 6.02 9.02
N LEU A 58 13.88 4.97 9.68
CA LEU A 58 14.96 4.14 9.17
C LEU A 58 14.53 3.40 7.89
N THR A 59 13.26 2.94 7.83
CA THR A 59 12.72 2.27 6.65
C THR A 59 12.60 3.21 5.46
N LEU A 60 12.08 4.43 5.65
CA LEU A 60 12.02 5.45 4.60
C LEU A 60 13.41 5.81 4.07
N LEU A 61 14.39 5.96 4.96
CA LEU A 61 15.77 6.26 4.57
C LEU A 61 16.40 5.09 3.79
N ALA A 62 16.16 3.84 4.22
CA ALA A 62 16.63 2.68 3.49
C ALA A 62 15.99 2.59 2.09
N ILE A 63 14.68 2.80 1.99
CA ILE A 63 13.98 2.84 0.70
C ILE A 63 14.52 3.98 -0.18
N PHE A 64 14.75 5.18 0.36
CA PHE A 64 15.35 6.28 -0.40
C PHE A 64 16.71 5.89 -0.99
N LEU A 65 17.58 5.25 -0.20
CA LEU A 65 18.89 4.80 -0.67
C LEU A 65 18.80 3.71 -1.75
N VAL A 66 17.76 2.88 -1.72
CA VAL A 66 17.49 1.88 -2.78
C VAL A 66 16.97 2.57 -4.04
N VAL A 67 15.93 3.40 -3.90
CA VAL A 67 15.18 3.98 -5.02
C VAL A 67 15.96 5.09 -5.72
N VAL A 68 16.48 6.04 -4.96
CA VAL A 68 17.19 7.23 -5.46
C VAL A 68 18.69 6.98 -5.50
N GLY A 69 19.22 6.32 -4.46
CA GLY A 69 20.65 6.01 -4.37
C GLY A 69 21.12 4.82 -5.21
N GLY A 70 20.20 4.02 -5.77
CA GLY A 70 20.52 2.85 -6.60
C GLY A 70 21.26 1.73 -5.85
N LEU A 71 21.19 1.70 -4.52
CA LEU A 71 21.88 0.69 -3.72
C LEU A 71 21.10 -0.63 -3.67
N SER A 72 21.82 -1.73 -3.43
CA SER A 72 21.16 -2.97 -3.01
C SER A 72 20.49 -2.79 -1.64
N PRO A 73 19.39 -3.52 -1.37
CA PRO A 73 18.69 -3.46 -0.09
C PRO A 73 19.63 -3.67 1.11
N GLU A 74 20.49 -4.68 1.05
CA GLU A 74 21.43 -5.02 2.12
C GLU A 74 22.38 -3.86 2.41
N LEU A 75 22.97 -3.25 1.37
CA LEU A 75 23.90 -2.15 1.53
C LEU A 75 23.21 -0.88 2.05
N ALA A 76 21.98 -0.61 1.58
CA ALA A 76 21.16 0.49 2.08
C ALA A 76 20.89 0.32 3.59
N VAL A 77 20.46 -0.87 4.02
CA VAL A 77 20.21 -1.17 5.44
C VAL A 77 21.49 -1.07 6.27
N THR A 78 22.60 -1.64 5.81
CA THR A 78 23.89 -1.54 6.52
C THR A 78 24.30 -0.08 6.72
N ARG A 79 24.11 0.79 5.73
CA ARG A 79 24.41 2.22 5.86
C ARG A 79 23.49 2.94 6.84
N VAL A 80 22.19 2.67 6.78
CA VAL A 80 21.19 3.24 7.70
C VAL A 80 21.49 2.85 9.14
N LEU A 81 21.91 1.61 9.38
CA LEU A 81 22.29 1.11 10.70
C LEU A 81 23.74 1.41 11.10
N LYS A 82 24.44 2.27 10.35
CA LYS A 82 25.84 2.65 10.59
C LYS A 82 26.76 1.45 10.80
N GLY A 83 26.68 0.46 9.92
CA GLY A 83 27.51 -0.75 10.02
C GLY A 83 27.20 -1.62 11.25
N GLY A 84 26.06 -1.43 11.91
CA GLY A 84 25.65 -2.17 13.11
C GLY A 84 25.80 -1.41 14.42
N GLU A 85 26.30 -0.17 14.40
CA GLU A 85 26.37 0.69 15.60
C GLU A 85 24.97 1.06 16.12
N LEU A 86 23.98 1.13 15.24
CA LEU A 86 22.59 1.35 15.62
C LEU A 86 21.84 0.01 15.69
N PRO A 87 21.08 -0.25 16.77
CA PRO A 87 20.26 -1.45 16.84
C PRO A 87 19.19 -1.40 15.75
N PRO A 88 18.83 -2.55 15.15
CA PRO A 88 17.73 -2.61 14.20
C PRO A 88 16.43 -2.17 14.90
N PRO A 89 15.55 -1.43 14.20
CA PRO A 89 14.27 -1.06 14.74
C PRO A 89 13.35 -2.26 14.92
N PHE A 90 12.28 -2.04 15.68
CA PHE A 90 11.19 -3.00 15.82
C PHE A 90 10.57 -3.34 14.45
N GLY A 91 10.23 -4.61 14.23
CA GLY A 91 9.57 -5.07 13.01
C GLY A 91 8.14 -4.56 12.92
N PHE A 92 7.64 -4.37 11.70
CA PHE A 92 6.25 -4.00 11.46
C PHE A 92 5.35 -5.21 11.66
N ARG A 93 4.25 -4.98 12.38
CA ARG A 93 3.21 -5.97 12.66
C ARG A 93 2.03 -5.80 11.73
N ASP A 94 1.16 -6.80 11.73
CA ASP A 94 -0.11 -6.76 11.03
C ASP A 94 -1.17 -5.92 11.79
N ALA A 95 -2.32 -5.74 11.13
CA ALA A 95 -3.46 -4.96 11.60
C ALA A 95 -4.49 -5.77 12.42
N SER A 96 -4.22 -7.04 12.73
CA SER A 96 -5.18 -7.87 13.48
C SER A 96 -5.38 -7.44 14.93
N CYS A 97 -6.56 -7.76 15.44
CA CYS A 97 -6.92 -7.66 16.85
C CYS A 97 -6.34 -8.85 17.63
N GLY A 98 -5.04 -8.82 17.93
CA GLY A 98 -4.43 -9.92 18.67
C GLY A 98 -2.92 -9.80 18.88
N VAL A 99 -2.34 -10.93 19.28
CA VAL A 99 -0.88 -11.09 19.38
C VAL A 99 -0.32 -11.21 17.97
N CYS A 100 0.64 -10.35 17.64
CA CYS A 100 1.35 -10.44 16.38
C CYS A 100 2.24 -11.69 16.38
N THR A 101 2.03 -12.58 15.40
CA THR A 101 2.80 -13.82 15.24
C THR A 101 3.85 -13.72 14.13
N PHE A 102 3.85 -12.65 13.34
CA PHE A 102 4.76 -12.47 12.23
C PHE A 102 5.09 -10.98 12.02
N PHE A 103 6.37 -10.66 11.94
CA PHE A 103 6.84 -9.30 11.71
C PHE A 103 7.61 -9.21 10.40
N ILE A 104 7.44 -8.11 9.67
CA ILE A 104 8.31 -7.75 8.55
C ILE A 104 9.32 -6.70 8.98
N THR A 105 10.56 -6.82 8.51
CA THR A 105 11.65 -5.92 8.87
C THR A 105 11.82 -4.79 7.86
N LEU A 106 12.62 -3.78 8.20
CA LEU A 106 12.99 -2.72 7.24
C LEU A 106 13.75 -3.28 6.02
N LEU A 107 14.46 -4.41 6.17
CA LEU A 107 15.15 -5.09 5.08
C LEU A 107 14.15 -5.76 4.14
N ASP A 108 13.09 -6.37 4.69
CA ASP A 108 12.01 -6.96 3.88
C ASP A 108 11.31 -5.88 3.05
N CYS A 109 11.03 -4.72 3.65
CA CYS A 109 10.48 -3.56 2.94
C CYS A 109 11.42 -3.07 1.81
N ALA A 110 12.72 -2.92 2.10
CA ALA A 110 13.71 -2.51 1.10
C ALA A 110 13.84 -3.51 -0.06
N ARG A 111 13.81 -4.82 0.24
CA ARG A 111 13.81 -5.90 -0.76
C ARG A 111 12.55 -5.90 -1.60
N ALA A 112 11.38 -5.68 -1.00
CA ALA A 112 10.11 -5.61 -1.71
C ALA A 112 10.12 -4.47 -2.74
N VAL A 113 10.55 -3.27 -2.33
CA VAL A 113 10.66 -2.11 -3.24
C VAL A 113 11.68 -2.38 -4.35
N HIS A 114 12.88 -2.87 -4.00
CA HIS A 114 13.90 -3.20 -4.99
C HIS A 114 13.40 -4.22 -6.02
N LYS A 115 12.71 -5.27 -5.57
CA LYS A 115 12.12 -6.29 -6.45
C LYS A 115 11.00 -5.71 -7.33
N ALA A 116 10.18 -4.80 -6.80
CA ALA A 116 9.14 -4.15 -7.59
C ALA A 116 9.73 -3.28 -8.71
N ILE A 117 10.84 -2.58 -8.45
CA ILE A 117 11.57 -1.82 -9.48
C ILE A 117 12.23 -2.76 -10.49
N SER A 118 12.97 -3.77 -10.03
CA SER A 118 13.74 -4.66 -10.90
C SER A 118 12.88 -5.54 -11.80
N THR A 119 11.63 -5.80 -11.41
CA THR A 119 10.64 -6.50 -12.23
C THR A 119 9.73 -5.57 -13.03
N SER A 120 10.00 -4.25 -13.00
CA SER A 120 9.19 -3.19 -13.64
C SER A 120 7.72 -3.21 -13.20
N LEU A 121 7.44 -3.74 -12.01
CA LEU A 121 6.13 -3.71 -11.37
C LEU A 121 5.76 -2.29 -10.92
N TRP A 122 6.77 -1.51 -10.52
CA TRP A 122 6.61 -0.15 -10.03
C TRP A 122 7.74 0.74 -10.58
N SER A 123 7.41 1.99 -10.90
CA SER A 123 8.38 3.01 -11.33
C SER A 123 8.27 4.22 -10.42
N TYR A 124 9.41 4.62 -9.84
CA TYR A 124 9.49 5.83 -9.04
C TYR A 124 9.26 7.10 -9.87
N GLN A 125 9.68 7.10 -11.14
CA GLN A 125 9.63 8.26 -12.03
C GLN A 125 8.21 8.57 -12.51
N THR A 126 7.39 7.54 -12.72
CA THR A 126 6.03 7.71 -13.26
C THR A 126 4.94 7.60 -12.21
N PHE A 127 5.29 7.36 -10.94
CA PHE A 127 4.30 7.22 -9.87
C PHE A 127 3.63 8.56 -9.55
N SER A 128 2.31 8.61 -9.72
CA SER A 128 1.50 9.78 -9.39
C SER A 128 1.00 9.70 -7.95
N ILE A 129 1.52 10.56 -7.07
CA ILE A 129 1.03 10.71 -5.69
C ILE A 129 -0.44 11.16 -5.69
N ASP A 130 -0.83 12.03 -6.62
CA ASP A 130 -2.17 12.60 -6.65
C ASP A 130 -3.20 11.56 -7.10
N GLU A 131 -2.89 10.76 -8.12
CA GLU A 131 -3.75 9.64 -8.55
C GLU A 131 -3.89 8.60 -7.44
N TYR A 132 -2.77 8.24 -6.79
CA TYR A 132 -2.79 7.32 -5.66
C TYR A 132 -3.71 7.83 -4.55
N ASN A 133 -3.52 9.06 -4.06
CA ASN A 133 -4.34 9.59 -2.96
C ASN A 133 -5.79 9.82 -3.38
N HIS A 134 -6.04 10.12 -4.66
CA HIS A 134 -7.39 10.25 -5.17
C HIS A 134 -8.12 8.91 -5.03
N LEU A 135 -7.55 7.81 -5.53
CA LEU A 135 -8.18 6.48 -5.47
C LEU A 135 -8.22 5.90 -4.05
N ASP A 136 -7.23 6.19 -3.21
CA ASP A 136 -7.15 5.75 -1.80
C ASP A 136 -8.23 6.41 -0.91
N CYS A 137 -8.83 7.52 -1.36
CA CYS A 137 -9.91 8.18 -0.64
C CYS A 137 -11.17 7.30 -0.57
N LEU A 138 -11.82 7.25 0.59
CA LEU A 138 -13.08 6.52 0.81
C LEU A 138 -14.16 6.91 -0.21
N ASP A 139 -14.31 8.21 -0.48
CA ASP A 139 -15.31 8.72 -1.42
C ASP A 139 -15.06 8.30 -2.87
N ASN A 140 -13.81 7.92 -3.18
CA ASN A 140 -13.38 7.47 -4.51
C ASN A 140 -13.18 5.95 -4.56
N GLY A 141 -13.57 5.24 -3.49
CA GLY A 141 -13.69 3.79 -3.47
C GLY A 141 -12.60 3.05 -2.71
N ASP A 142 -11.69 3.74 -2.02
CA ASP A 142 -10.65 3.10 -1.21
C ASP A 142 -9.91 2.01 -2.01
N ILE A 143 -9.34 2.45 -3.14
CA ILE A 143 -8.80 1.61 -4.20
C ILE A 143 -7.30 1.76 -4.28
N ASN A 144 -6.60 0.62 -4.32
CA ASN A 144 -5.17 0.58 -4.51
C ASN A 144 -4.78 -0.39 -5.64
N TRP A 145 -3.97 0.09 -6.58
CA TRP A 145 -3.30 -0.77 -7.56
C TRP A 145 -2.20 -1.58 -6.86
N ILE A 146 -2.37 -2.90 -6.82
CA ILE A 146 -1.35 -3.85 -6.32
C ILE A 146 -0.38 -4.21 -7.44
N VAL A 147 -0.92 -4.40 -8.64
CA VAL A 147 -0.17 -4.59 -9.88
C VAL A 147 -0.76 -3.64 -10.92
N PRO A 148 -0.07 -2.56 -11.30
CA PRO A 148 -0.59 -1.59 -12.26
C PRO A 148 -1.11 -2.26 -13.54
N GLY A 149 -2.34 -1.91 -13.93
CA GLY A 149 -3.03 -2.47 -15.10
C GLY A 149 -3.45 -3.93 -14.99
N LYS A 150 -3.28 -4.60 -13.84
CA LYS A 150 -3.63 -6.04 -13.70
C LYS A 150 -4.37 -6.42 -12.43
N LEU A 151 -4.08 -5.78 -11.30
CA LEU A 151 -4.68 -6.15 -10.02
C LEU A 151 -4.94 -4.92 -9.16
N ILE A 152 -6.20 -4.76 -8.80
CA ILE A 152 -6.70 -3.75 -7.88
C ILE A 152 -7.22 -4.46 -6.62
N ALA A 153 -6.91 -3.91 -5.45
CA ALA A 153 -7.60 -4.20 -4.20
C ALA A 153 -8.50 -3.00 -3.85
N PHE A 154 -9.69 -3.28 -3.32
CA PHE A 154 -10.66 -2.25 -2.97
C PHE A 154 -11.57 -2.74 -1.84
N SER A 155 -12.19 -1.80 -1.13
CA SER A 155 -13.16 -2.09 -0.08
C SER A 155 -14.47 -2.68 -0.62
N GLY A 156 -15.03 -3.65 0.11
CA GLY A 156 -16.25 -4.35 -0.28
C GLY A 156 -17.46 -3.40 -0.41
N PRO A 157 -18.17 -3.39 -1.56
CA PRO A 157 -19.39 -2.61 -1.71
C PRO A 157 -20.46 -3.04 -0.71
N GLN A 158 -21.28 -2.07 -0.29
CA GLN A 158 -22.41 -2.32 0.61
C GLN A 158 -23.74 -2.31 -0.14
N ARG A 159 -24.78 -2.91 0.45
CA ARG A 159 -26.15 -2.88 -0.11
C ARG A 159 -26.73 -1.47 -0.14
N GLU A 160 -26.40 -0.70 0.89
CA GLU A 160 -26.86 0.66 1.11
C GLU A 160 -25.66 1.54 1.47
N ARG A 161 -25.79 2.85 1.25
CA ARG A 161 -24.72 3.78 1.60
C ARG A 161 -24.68 3.93 3.12
N ILE A 162 -23.53 3.67 3.70
CA ILE A 162 -23.27 3.79 5.13
C ILE A 162 -22.34 4.99 5.32
N VAL A 163 -22.67 5.88 6.23
CA VAL A 163 -21.80 6.99 6.62
C VAL A 163 -20.66 6.40 7.46
N LEU A 164 -19.43 6.57 6.98
CA LEU A 164 -18.21 6.06 7.62
C LEU A 164 -17.65 7.07 8.62
N ASP A 165 -17.79 8.36 8.31
CA ASP A 165 -17.36 9.45 9.16
C ASP A 165 -18.43 10.54 9.19
N ALA A 166 -18.90 10.85 10.39
CA ALA A 166 -19.94 11.85 10.61
C ALA A 166 -19.43 13.29 10.40
N GLU A 167 -18.12 13.54 10.55
CA GLU A 167 -17.54 14.88 10.40
C GLU A 167 -17.30 15.24 8.93
N SER A 168 -16.65 14.35 8.17
CA SER A 168 -16.45 14.56 6.72
C SER A 168 -17.70 14.25 5.88
N GLY A 169 -18.63 13.45 6.40
CA GLY A 169 -19.78 12.95 5.65
C GLY A 169 -19.42 11.86 4.64
N ALA A 170 -18.21 11.30 4.72
CA ALA A 170 -17.75 10.25 3.81
C ALA A 170 -18.65 9.00 3.91
N THR A 171 -18.96 8.40 2.76
CA THR A 171 -19.87 7.25 2.68
C THR A 171 -19.26 6.07 1.94
N THR A 172 -19.74 4.87 2.25
CA THR A 172 -19.43 3.68 1.44
C THR A 172 -19.98 3.81 0.02
N LEU A 173 -19.22 3.31 -0.95
CA LEU A 173 -19.69 3.19 -2.32
C LEU A 173 -20.55 1.95 -2.53
N LEU A 174 -21.53 2.07 -3.43
CA LEU A 174 -22.38 0.96 -3.84
C LEU A 174 -21.74 0.20 -5.01
N ALA A 175 -22.16 -1.04 -5.23
CA ALA A 175 -21.64 -1.86 -6.33
C ALA A 175 -21.76 -1.20 -7.72
N ARG A 176 -22.80 -0.37 -7.95
CA ARG A 176 -22.97 0.40 -9.19
C ARG A 176 -21.95 1.52 -9.35
N ASP A 177 -21.54 2.14 -8.25
CA ASP A 177 -20.59 3.26 -8.24
C ASP A 177 -19.20 2.70 -8.60
N TYR A 178 -18.83 1.57 -7.98
CA TYR A 178 -17.64 0.81 -8.37
C TYR A 178 -17.69 0.30 -9.80
N ALA A 179 -18.83 -0.19 -10.29
CA ALA A 179 -18.92 -0.70 -11.66
C ALA A 179 -18.62 0.39 -12.70
N ALA A 180 -19.06 1.63 -12.49
CA ALA A 180 -18.75 2.75 -13.35
C ALA A 180 -17.25 3.09 -13.30
N LEU A 181 -16.67 3.16 -12.10
CA LEU A 181 -15.25 3.43 -11.89
C LEU A 181 -14.33 2.34 -12.47
N PHE A 182 -14.67 1.08 -12.27
CA PHE A 182 -13.92 -0.05 -12.81
C PHE A 182 -13.89 -0.04 -14.33
N ARG A 183 -14.97 0.37 -14.99
CA ARG A 183 -14.97 0.54 -16.45
C ARG A 183 -14.03 1.66 -16.91
N SER A 184 -14.00 2.80 -16.21
CA SER A 184 -13.08 3.88 -16.58
C SER A 184 -11.60 3.49 -16.36
N LEU A 185 -11.34 2.59 -15.40
CA LEU A 185 -10.03 2.02 -15.12
C LEU A 185 -9.66 0.80 -15.99
N GLY A 186 -10.53 0.40 -16.94
CA GLY A 186 -10.29 -0.74 -17.83
C GLY A 186 -10.35 -2.12 -17.16
N VAL A 187 -10.95 -2.21 -15.98
CA VAL A 187 -11.20 -3.49 -15.29
C VAL A 187 -12.21 -4.30 -16.09
N THR A 188 -11.96 -5.60 -16.21
CA THR A 188 -12.84 -6.54 -16.93
C THR A 188 -13.44 -7.61 -16.02
N CYS A 189 -12.88 -7.80 -14.82
CA CYS A 189 -13.28 -8.85 -13.90
C CYS A 189 -13.23 -8.38 -12.44
N VAL A 190 -14.29 -8.68 -11.69
CA VAL A 190 -14.40 -8.48 -10.25
C VAL A 190 -14.47 -9.85 -9.57
N ILE A 191 -13.63 -10.05 -8.55
CA ILE A 191 -13.63 -11.28 -7.74
C ILE A 191 -14.05 -10.90 -6.33
N ARG A 192 -15.06 -11.58 -5.79
CA ARG A 192 -15.55 -11.38 -4.43
C ARG A 192 -15.12 -12.54 -3.54
N PHE A 193 -14.50 -12.21 -2.40
CA PHE A 193 -14.05 -13.18 -1.39
C PHE A 193 -14.91 -13.20 -0.13
N ASN A 194 -15.74 -12.19 0.10
CA ASN A 194 -16.64 -12.11 1.26
C ASN A 194 -18.05 -12.64 0.94
N GLU A 195 -18.99 -12.48 1.87
CA GLU A 195 -20.34 -13.02 1.72
C GLU A 195 -21.09 -12.39 0.55
N ALA A 196 -21.83 -13.24 -0.18
CA ALA A 196 -22.66 -12.79 -1.29
C ALA A 196 -23.78 -11.82 -0.87
N THR A 197 -24.07 -11.75 0.43
CA THR A 197 -25.06 -10.85 1.01
C THR A 197 -24.59 -9.40 1.05
N THR A 198 -23.30 -9.09 0.87
CA THR A 198 -22.81 -7.71 0.97
C THR A 198 -23.32 -6.78 -0.15
N TYR A 199 -23.55 -7.30 -1.36
CA TYR A 199 -24.14 -6.57 -2.48
C TYR A 199 -24.65 -7.51 -3.59
N ASP A 200 -25.50 -7.01 -4.49
CA ASP A 200 -25.93 -7.77 -5.69
C ASP A 200 -24.89 -7.67 -6.81
N ARG A 201 -24.32 -8.81 -7.20
CA ARG A 201 -23.36 -8.92 -8.31
C ARG A 201 -23.91 -8.44 -9.66
N LYS A 202 -25.23 -8.37 -9.83
CA LYS A 202 -25.87 -7.86 -11.04
C LYS A 202 -25.44 -6.45 -11.40
N ALA A 203 -25.08 -5.62 -10.41
CA ALA A 203 -24.55 -4.29 -10.66
C ALA A 203 -23.29 -4.32 -11.56
N PHE A 204 -22.40 -5.30 -11.35
CA PHE A 204 -21.21 -5.48 -12.17
C PHE A 204 -21.52 -6.17 -13.50
N THR A 205 -22.33 -7.24 -13.48
CA THR A 205 -22.61 -7.99 -14.72
C THR A 205 -23.44 -7.18 -15.72
N HIS A 206 -24.40 -6.36 -15.27
CA HIS A 206 -25.13 -5.45 -16.15
C HIS A 206 -24.24 -4.32 -16.70
N ALA A 207 -23.16 -3.97 -16.01
CA ALA A 207 -22.15 -3.05 -16.52
C ALA A 207 -21.15 -3.70 -17.49
N GLY A 208 -21.32 -4.98 -17.82
CA GLY A 208 -20.43 -5.72 -18.72
C GLY A 208 -19.16 -6.26 -18.06
N LEU A 209 -19.08 -6.22 -16.72
CA LEU A 209 -17.94 -6.74 -15.97
C LEU A 209 -18.20 -8.21 -15.61
N ARG A 210 -17.19 -9.07 -15.85
CA ARG A 210 -17.24 -10.45 -15.34
C ARG A 210 -17.18 -10.41 -13.83
N HIS A 211 -18.00 -11.20 -13.16
CA HIS A 211 -18.04 -11.26 -11.70
C HIS A 211 -17.89 -12.70 -11.23
N ILE A 212 -17.04 -12.95 -10.24
CA ILE A 212 -16.74 -14.30 -9.73
C ILE A 212 -16.81 -14.29 -8.21
N ASP A 213 -17.56 -15.23 -7.65
CA ASP A 213 -17.59 -15.48 -6.20
C ASP A 213 -16.60 -16.60 -5.83
N LEU A 214 -15.71 -16.30 -4.88
CA LEU A 214 -14.74 -17.21 -4.26
C LEU A 214 -14.77 -17.04 -2.72
N PRO A 215 -15.91 -17.25 -2.05
CA PRO A 215 -16.04 -16.93 -0.63
C PRO A 215 -15.21 -17.88 0.25
N PHE A 216 -14.59 -17.33 1.30
CA PHE A 216 -14.01 -18.08 2.41
C PHE A 216 -14.20 -17.28 3.72
N PRO A 217 -14.16 -17.93 4.90
CA PRO A 217 -14.44 -17.25 6.17
C PRO A 217 -13.49 -16.08 6.45
N ASP A 218 -14.03 -14.98 6.99
CA ASP A 218 -13.22 -13.82 7.37
C ASP A 218 -12.14 -14.18 8.41
N GLY A 219 -10.96 -13.58 8.25
CA GLY A 219 -9.78 -13.89 9.06
C GLY A 219 -9.17 -15.28 8.87
N SER A 220 -9.71 -16.13 7.98
CA SER A 220 -9.17 -17.46 7.67
C SER A 220 -8.29 -17.48 6.42
N ASN A 221 -7.61 -18.60 6.18
CA ASN A 221 -6.86 -18.83 4.95
C ASN A 221 -7.77 -19.47 3.89
N PRO A 222 -7.66 -19.07 2.61
CA PRO A 222 -8.39 -19.74 1.52
C PRO A 222 -7.89 -21.19 1.36
N SER A 223 -8.76 -22.07 0.87
CA SER A 223 -8.33 -23.42 0.45
C SER A 223 -7.48 -23.36 -0.81
N ASP A 224 -6.68 -24.40 -1.04
CA ASP A 224 -5.88 -24.54 -2.27
C ASP A 224 -6.75 -24.43 -3.53
N ASP A 225 -7.96 -24.97 -3.53
CA ASP A 225 -8.90 -24.86 -4.66
C ASP A 225 -9.26 -23.40 -4.97
N ILE A 226 -9.55 -22.60 -3.94
CA ILE A 226 -9.85 -21.16 -4.10
C ILE A 226 -8.61 -20.43 -4.63
N LEU A 227 -7.44 -20.72 -4.08
CA LEU A 227 -6.16 -20.14 -4.49
C LEU A 227 -5.85 -20.44 -5.97
N PHE A 228 -5.95 -21.71 -6.38
CA PHE A 228 -5.69 -22.11 -7.77
C PHE A 228 -6.70 -21.53 -8.74
N LYS A 229 -7.97 -21.42 -8.34
CA LYS A 229 -9.00 -20.77 -9.16
C LYS A 229 -8.71 -19.28 -9.34
N PHE A 230 -8.30 -18.57 -8.29
CA PHE A 230 -7.88 -17.17 -8.36
C PHE A 230 -6.71 -16.99 -9.34
N ILE A 231 -5.66 -17.80 -9.21
CA ILE A 231 -4.49 -17.75 -10.10
C ILE A 231 -4.87 -17.99 -11.57
N ARG A 232 -5.72 -18.98 -11.84
CA ARG A 232 -6.18 -19.31 -13.20
C ARG A 232 -6.98 -18.18 -13.83
N VAL A 233 -7.89 -17.57 -13.08
CA VAL A 233 -8.73 -16.45 -13.55
C VAL A 233 -7.85 -15.28 -14.01
N ARG A 234 -6.78 -14.99 -13.27
CA ARG A 234 -5.82 -13.94 -13.63
C ARG A 234 -5.06 -14.28 -14.91
N GLN A 235 -4.68 -15.55 -15.11
CA GLN A 235 -3.94 -15.97 -16.30
C GLN A 235 -4.75 -15.95 -17.60
N GLN A 236 -6.08 -15.97 -17.53
CA GLN A 236 -6.97 -15.97 -18.70
C GLN A 236 -7.42 -14.58 -19.17
N SER A 237 -7.09 -13.52 -18.43
CA SER A 237 -7.59 -12.15 -18.69
C SER A 237 -6.54 -11.27 -19.40
N PHE A 238 -5.73 -11.85 -20.29
CA PHE A 238 -4.73 -11.15 -21.12
C PHE A 238 -5.27 -10.88 -22.52
#